data_AF-A0A527XRJ3-F1
#
_entry.id   AF-A0A527XRJ3-F1
#
_cell.length_a   1.000
_cell.length_b   1.000
_cell.length_c   1.000
_cell.angle_alpha   90.00
_cell.angle_beta   90.00
_cell.angle_gamma   90.00
#
_symmetry.space_group_name_H-M   'P 1'
#
loop_
_entity.id
_entity.type
_entity.pdbx_description
1 polymer ?
#
loop_
_entity_poly.entity_id
_entity_poly.type
_entity_poly.pdbx_seq_one_letter_code
_entity_poly.pdbx_strand_id
1 'polypeptide(L)'
;VIVGLVVIWTVFTSLNPVFVSSSNLVNLLFDCSTVGVIALGIVCVLMVGEIDLSVGSISGFASAMVGTLWVNQGWPVALAILAALAFGALIGALYALLFNR
;
A
#
# COMPACT_ATOMS: atom_id res chain seq x y z
N VAL A 1 2.27 6.28 -21.02
CA VAL A 1 2.68 6.54 -19.61
C VAL A 1 3.87 7.48 -19.53
N ILE A 2 5.03 7.16 -20.13
CA ILE A 2 6.25 7.99 -20.06
C ILE A 2 6.01 9.44 -20.49
N VAL A 3 5.39 9.66 -21.65
CA VAL A 3 5.06 11.02 -22.14
C VAL A 3 4.18 11.78 -21.16
N GLY A 4 3.15 11.13 -20.61
CA GLY A 4 2.27 11.74 -19.61
C GLY A 4 3.01 12.11 -18.33
N LEU A 5 3.95 11.27 -17.87
CA LEU A 5 4.78 11.54 -16.70
C LEU A 5 5.69 12.75 -16.92
N VAL A 6 6.31 12.86 -18.10
CA VAL A 6 7.12 14.03 -18.49
C VAL A 6 6.28 15.31 -18.51
N VAL A 7 5.05 15.25 -19.04
CA VAL A 7 4.13 16.40 -19.07
C VAL A 7 3.75 16.82 -17.64
N ILE A 8 3.31 15.89 -16.80
CA ILE A 8 2.95 16.20 -15.40
C ILE A 8 4.16 16.78 -14.66
N TRP A 9 5.33 16.15 -14.79
CA TRP A 9 6.55 16.58 -14.11
C TRP A 9 6.93 18.02 -14.47
N THR A 10 6.94 18.35 -15.76
CA THR A 10 7.31 19.68 -16.24
C THR A 10 6.30 20.76 -15.83
N VAL A 11 5.00 20.47 -15.96
CA VAL A 11 3.94 21.41 -15.56
C VAL A 11 3.99 21.68 -14.05
N PHE A 12 4.02 20.65 -13.20
CA PHE A 12 4.04 20.83 -11.75
C PHE A 12 5.33 21.48 -11.25
N THR A 13 6.47 21.19 -11.88
CA THR A 13 7.74 21.88 -11.59
C THR A 13 7.64 23.38 -11.91
N SER A 14 7.01 23.74 -13.03
CA SER A 14 6.87 25.15 -13.45
C SER A 14 5.91 25.94 -12.55
N LEU A 15 4.85 25.29 -12.04
CA LEU A 15 3.83 25.92 -11.20
C LEU A 15 4.26 26.03 -9.74
N ASN A 16 5.06 25.08 -9.24
CA ASN A 16 5.49 25.08 -7.85
C ASN A 16 6.92 24.54 -7.69
N PRO A 17 7.91 25.39 -7.35
CA PRO A 17 9.31 24.94 -7.17
C PRO A 17 9.49 23.97 -5.99
N VAL A 18 8.54 23.91 -5.04
CA VAL A 18 8.54 22.94 -3.93
C VAL A 18 8.31 21.51 -4.45
N PHE A 19 7.72 21.34 -5.64
CA PHE A 19 7.50 20.01 -6.24
C PHE A 19 8.78 19.20 -6.39
N VAL A 20 9.89 19.84 -6.79
CA VAL A 20 11.20 19.17 -6.98
C VAL A 20 12.09 19.30 -5.74
N SER A 21 11.57 19.82 -4.62
CA SER A 21 12.33 19.85 -3.36
C SER A 21 12.72 18.44 -2.94
N SER A 22 13.88 18.29 -2.32
CA SER A 22 14.39 17.00 -1.83
C SER A 22 13.38 16.32 -0.91
N SER A 23 12.75 17.07 0.01
CA SER A 23 11.73 16.54 0.91
C SER A 23 10.51 16.00 0.17
N ASN A 24 10.02 16.71 -0.84
CA ASN A 24 8.86 16.23 -1.62
C ASN A 24 9.22 14.98 -2.43
N LEU A 25 10.41 14.95 -3.04
CA LEU A 25 10.89 13.78 -3.78
C LEU A 25 11.01 12.55 -2.88
N VAL A 26 11.54 12.72 -1.67
CA VAL A 26 11.63 11.63 -0.68
C VAL A 26 10.24 11.14 -0.28
N ASN A 27 9.29 12.04 -0.02
CA ASN A 27 7.92 11.65 0.32
C ASN A 27 7.23 10.90 -0.83
N LEU A 28 7.38 11.37 -2.07
CA LEU A 28 6.84 10.68 -3.26
C LEU A 28 7.43 9.28 -3.41
N LEU A 29 8.74 9.12 -3.23
CA LEU A 29 9.40 7.81 -3.28
C LEU A 29 8.94 6.89 -2.13
N PHE A 30 8.69 7.46 -0.95
CA PHE A 30 8.16 6.72 0.20
C PHE A 30 6.74 6.19 -0.06
N ASP A 31 5.87 6.98 -0.66
CA ASP A 31 4.53 6.54 -1.09
C ASP A 31 4.61 5.45 -2.16
N CYS A 32 5.52 5.59 -3.14
CA CYS A 32 5.76 4.56 -4.14
C CYS A 32 6.27 3.24 -3.55
N SER A 33 7.09 3.29 -2.49
CA SER A 33 7.62 2.11 -1.80
C SER A 33 6.50 1.20 -1.30
N THR A 34 5.44 1.77 -0.71
CA THR A 34 4.30 1.02 -0.18
C THR A 34 3.61 0.20 -1.26
N VAL A 35 3.33 0.80 -2.42
CA VAL A 35 2.74 0.09 -3.57
C VAL A 35 3.70 -0.96 -4.13
N GLY A 36 5.01 -0.66 -4.16
CA GLY A 36 6.04 -1.61 -4.60
C GLY A 36 6.09 -2.88 -3.75
N VAL A 37 6.00 -2.76 -2.42
CA VAL A 37 5.97 -3.91 -1.51
C VAL A 37 4.72 -4.76 -1.74
N ILE A 38 3.56 -4.13 -1.92
CA ILE A 38 2.31 -4.86 -2.23
C ILE A 38 2.44 -5.62 -3.56
N ALA A 39 3.03 -5.00 -4.58
CA ALA A 39 3.22 -5.62 -5.89
C ALA A 39 4.07 -6.91 -5.79
N LEU A 40 5.09 -6.95 -4.93
CA LEU A 40 5.88 -8.16 -4.71
C LEU A 40 5.02 -9.33 -4.20
N GLY A 41 4.04 -9.06 -3.33
CA GLY A 41 3.09 -10.08 -2.85
C GLY A 41 2.15 -10.57 -3.96
N ILE A 42 1.65 -9.64 -4.79
CA ILE A 42 0.76 -9.96 -5.92
C ILE A 42 1.48 -10.86 -6.93
N VAL A 43 2.78 -10.69 -7.19
CA VAL A 43 3.55 -11.55 -8.10
C VAL A 43 3.47 -13.02 -7.69
N CYS A 44 3.52 -13.34 -6.40
CA CYS A 44 3.39 -14.73 -5.92
C CYS A 44 2.03 -15.34 -6.29
N VAL A 45 0.96 -14.56 -6.22
CA VAL A 45 -0.40 -15.00 -6.58
C VAL A 45 -0.54 -15.15 -8.10
N LEU A 46 -0.01 -14.19 -8.86
CA LEU A 46 -0.04 -14.23 -10.33
C LEU A 46 0.71 -15.45 -10.89
N MET A 47 1.77 -15.93 -10.22
CA MET A 47 2.49 -17.14 -10.63
C MET A 47 1.62 -18.42 -10.57
N VAL A 48 0.59 -18.45 -9.73
CA VAL A 48 -0.37 -19.55 -9.63
C VAL A 48 -1.47 -19.44 -10.71
N GLY A 49 -1.49 -18.34 -11.46
CA GLY A 49 -2.49 -18.06 -12.51
C GLY A 49 -3.77 -17.42 -11.98
N GLU A 50 -3.79 -17.02 -10.71
CA GLU A 50 -4.93 -16.37 -10.08
C GLU A 50 -4.81 -14.84 -10.16
N ILE A 51 -5.92 -14.16 -10.47
CA ILE A 51 -6.01 -12.70 -10.45
C ILE A 51 -6.73 -12.30 -9.15
N ASP A 52 -5.97 -12.18 -8.07
CA ASP A 52 -6.53 -11.83 -6.76
C ASP A 52 -6.68 -10.32 -6.59
N LEU A 53 -7.93 -9.84 -6.69
CA LEU A 53 -8.29 -8.45 -6.43
C LEU A 53 -8.35 -8.13 -4.92
N SER A 54 -8.44 -9.15 -4.07
CA SER A 54 -8.64 -8.98 -2.62
C SER A 54 -7.43 -8.35 -1.93
N VAL A 55 -6.22 -8.50 -2.50
CA VAL A 55 -4.97 -7.89 -1.98
C VAL A 55 -5.12 -6.37 -1.86
N GLY A 56 -5.75 -5.72 -2.83
CA GLY A 56 -6.00 -4.27 -2.79
C GLY A 56 -6.99 -3.85 -1.70
N SER A 57 -8.06 -4.63 -1.52
CA SER A 57 -9.04 -4.39 -0.45
C SER A 57 -8.46 -4.62 0.94
N ILE A 58 -7.67 -5.68 1.12
CA ILE A 58 -7.01 -6.01 2.39
C ILE A 58 -5.96 -4.97 2.74
N SER A 59 -5.15 -4.49 1.77
CA SER A 59 -4.18 -3.41 2.03
C SER A 59 -4.87 -2.12 2.45
N GLY A 60 -5.98 -1.75 1.80
CA GLY A 60 -6.77 -0.57 2.17
C GLY A 60 -7.38 -0.68 3.57
N PHE A 61 -7.92 -1.86 3.89
CA PHE A 61 -8.45 -2.14 5.23
C PHE A 61 -7.36 -2.08 6.30
N ALA A 62 -6.18 -2.68 6.05
CA ALA A 62 -5.06 -2.63 6.97
C ALA A 62 -4.60 -1.19 7.23
N SER A 63 -4.51 -0.35 6.20
CA SER A 63 -4.20 1.08 6.36
C SER A 63 -5.24 1.83 7.18
N ALA A 64 -6.54 1.60 6.92
CA ALA A 64 -7.63 2.21 7.68
C ALA A 64 -7.63 1.74 9.15
N MET A 65 -7.34 0.46 9.38
CA MET A 65 -7.27 -0.13 10.70
C MET A 65 -6.11 0.46 11.52
N VAL A 66 -4.91 0.57 10.94
CA VAL A 66 -3.78 1.24 11.62
C VAL A 66 -4.12 2.70 11.91
N GLY A 67 -4.69 3.43 10.93
CA GLY A 67 -5.08 4.83 11.11
C GLY A 67 -6.11 5.02 12.22
N THR A 68 -7.13 4.17 12.28
CA THR A 68 -8.18 4.25 13.31
C THR A 68 -7.68 3.86 14.69
N LEU A 69 -6.93 2.76 14.82
CA LEU A 69 -6.38 2.31 16.10
C LEU A 69 -5.37 3.33 16.65
N TRP A 70 -4.46 3.82 15.81
CA TRP A 70 -3.43 4.74 16.23
C TRP A 70 -3.98 6.16 16.49
N VAL A 71 -4.72 6.73 15.54
CA VAL A 71 -5.13 8.15 15.59
C VAL A 71 -6.40 8.34 16.42
N ASN A 72 -7.44 7.53 16.19
CA ASN A 72 -8.73 7.72 16.86
C ASN A 72 -8.81 7.05 18.23
N GLN A 73 -8.20 5.87 18.39
CA GLN A 73 -8.24 5.12 19.65
C GLN A 73 -6.97 5.31 20.50
N GLY A 74 -5.96 6.01 20.00
CA GLY A 74 -4.74 6.32 20.75
C GLY A 74 -3.86 5.10 21.06
N TRP A 75 -4.03 3.99 20.34
CA TRP A 75 -3.20 2.81 20.55
C TRP A 75 -1.73 3.10 20.20
N PRO A 76 -0.77 2.48 20.90
CA PRO A 76 0.62 2.46 20.47
C PRO A 76 0.74 1.95 19.02
N VAL A 77 1.50 2.66 18.19
CA VAL A 77 1.70 2.34 16.76
C VAL A 77 2.05 0.87 16.54
N ALA A 78 2.94 0.33 17.37
CA ALA A 78 3.36 -1.07 17.27
C ALA A 78 2.19 -2.05 17.44
N LEU A 79 1.27 -1.78 18.38
CA LEU A 79 0.08 -2.61 18.59
C LEU A 79 -0.92 -2.47 17.44
N ALA A 80 -1.09 -1.27 16.90
CA ALA A 80 -1.96 -1.04 15.73
C ALA A 80 -1.44 -1.81 14.50
N ILE A 81 -0.12 -1.79 14.25
CA ILE A 81 0.52 -2.55 13.16
C ILE A 81 0.37 -4.05 13.39
N LEU A 82 0.64 -4.55 14.60
CA LEU A 82 0.50 -5.98 14.93
C LEU A 82 -0.94 -6.46 14.75
N ALA A 83 -1.92 -5.66 15.16
CA ALA A 83 -3.32 -6.00 14.96
C ALA A 83 -3.67 -6.10 13.47
N ALA A 84 -3.19 -5.15 12.65
CA ALA A 84 -3.44 -5.16 11.21
C ALA A 84 -2.78 -6.36 10.51
N LEU A 85 -1.54 -6.71 10.91
CA LEU A 85 -0.84 -7.91 10.45
C LEU A 85 -1.59 -9.19 10.85
N ALA A 86 -2.04 -9.29 12.10
CA ALA A 86 -2.79 -10.44 12.59
C ALA A 86 -4.11 -10.62 11.82
N PHE A 87 -4.82 -9.54 11.54
CA PHE A 87 -6.05 -9.58 10.75
C PHE A 87 -5.81 -9.99 9.30
N GLY A 88 -4.78 -9.44 8.65
CA GLY A 88 -4.39 -9.84 7.30
C GLY A 88 -3.98 -11.31 7.22
N ALA A 89 -3.21 -11.80 8.18
CA ALA A 89 -2.82 -13.20 8.27
C ALA A 89 -4.03 -14.13 8.48
N LEU A 90 -4.99 -13.71 9.31
CA LEU A 90 -6.23 -14.46 9.56
C LEU A 90 -7.06 -14.58 8.28
N ILE A 91 -7.24 -13.49 7.54
CA ILE A 91 -7.93 -13.52 6.24
C ILE A 91 -7.19 -14.44 5.26
N GLY A 92 -5.87 -14.30 5.12
CA GLY A 92 -5.08 -15.15 4.24
C GLY A 92 -5.21 -16.64 4.59
N ALA A 93 -5.19 -16.97 5.89
CA ALA A 93 -5.40 -18.34 6.35
C ALA A 93 -6.81 -18.86 6.03
N LEU A 94 -7.84 -18.02 6.16
CA LEU A 94 -9.21 -18.38 5.78
C LEU A 94 -9.34 -18.67 4.27
N TYR A 95 -8.74 -17.83 3.42
CA TYR A 95 -8.71 -18.06 1.97
C TYR A 95 -8.02 -19.39 1.64
N ALA A 96 -6.86 -19.65 2.24
CA ALA A 96 -6.15 -20.91 2.04
C ALA A 96 -6.98 -22.14 2.48
N LEU A 97 -7.70 -22.05 3.61
CA LEU A 97 -8.55 -23.12 4.12
C LEU A 97 -9.81 -23.38 3.29
N LEU A 98 -10.33 -22.36 2.61
CA LEU A 98 -11.52 -22.44 1.77
C LEU A 98 -11.19 -22.95 0.36
N PHE A 99 -10.08 -22.50 -0.24
CA PHE A 99 -9.67 -22.89 -1.59
C PHE A 99 -8.94 -24.24 -1.65
N ASN A 100 -8.36 -24.71 -0.54
CA ASN A 100 -7.74 -26.05 -0.45
C ASN A 100 -8.77 -27.17 -0.18
N ARG A 101 -10.03 -26.98 -0.57
CA ARG A 101 -11.14 -27.94 -0.49
C ARG A 101 -11.82 -28.06 -1.84
#